data_AF-A0A327HJN2-F1
#
_entry.id   AF-A0A327HJN2-F1
#
_cell.length_a   1.000
_cell.length_b   1.000
_cell.length_c   1.000
_cell.angle_alpha   90.00
_cell.angle_beta   90.00
_cell.angle_gamma   90.00
#
_symmetry.space_group_name_H-M   'P 1'
#
loop_
_entity.id
_entity.type
_entity.pdbx_description
1 polymer ?
#
loop_
_entity_poly.entity_id
_entity_poly.type
_entity_poly.pdbx_seq_one_letter_code
_entity_poly.pdbx_strand_id
1 'polypeptide(L)'
;IVVDGGISMTCQESGYEDSTSDCVYTTDGDSYWSVSEEITISEGATDLCDGSYGGCEVDVIIIKIGIGNEDDKVVGSVNAYADAYY
;
A
#
# COMPACT_ATOMS: atom_id res chain seq x y z
N ILE A 1 2.99 -1.25 4.04
CA ILE A 1 3.33 -2.43 3.22
C ILE A 1 4.64 -3.02 3.72
N VAL A 2 4.79 -4.33 3.62
CA VAL A 2 6.04 -5.07 3.83
C VAL A 2 6.22 -5.96 2.61
N VAL A 3 7.42 -6.00 2.03
CA VAL A 3 7.77 -6.87 0.91
C VAL A 3 8.82 -7.87 1.38
N ASP A 4 8.60 -9.17 1.11
CA ASP A 4 9.47 -10.29 1.49
C ASP A 4 9.95 -10.28 2.95
N GLY A 5 9.04 -9.93 3.87
CA GLY A 5 9.34 -9.85 5.32
C GLY A 5 10.31 -8.71 5.69
N GLY A 6 10.51 -7.74 4.79
CA GLY A 6 11.37 -6.57 4.98
C GLY A 6 10.83 -5.53 5.98
N ILE A 7 11.28 -4.28 5.81
CA ILE A 7 10.87 -3.17 6.69
C ILE A 7 9.47 -2.70 6.30
N SER A 8 8.63 -2.41 7.30
CA SER A 8 7.34 -1.79 7.06
C SER A 8 7.48 -0.35 6.60
N MET A 9 6.81 -0.02 5.51
CA MET A 9 6.77 1.33 4.94
C MET A 9 5.33 1.82 4.72
N THR A 10 5.16 3.14 4.75
CA THR A 10 3.88 3.80 4.50
C THR A 10 3.86 4.29 3.06
N CYS A 11 2.82 3.91 2.30
CA CYS A 11 2.65 4.42 0.94
C CYS A 11 2.22 5.88 0.96
N GLN A 12 2.64 6.63 -0.06
CA GLN A 12 2.30 8.04 -0.22
C GLN A 12 1.08 8.21 -1.11
N GLU A 13 0.33 9.29 -0.91
CA GLU A 13 -0.81 9.59 -1.78
C GLU A 13 -0.30 9.98 -3.18
N SER A 14 -0.93 9.43 -4.21
CA SER A 14 -0.64 9.76 -5.60
C SER A 14 -0.94 11.25 -5.89
N GLY A 15 -0.01 11.92 -6.56
CA GLY A 15 0.04 13.38 -6.72
C GLY A 15 0.90 14.10 -5.68
N TYR A 16 1.32 13.41 -4.60
CA TYR A 16 2.16 13.95 -3.52
C TYR A 16 3.43 13.11 -3.27
N GLU A 17 3.69 12.12 -4.12
CA GLU A 17 4.91 11.33 -4.11
C GLU A 17 6.14 12.17 -4.48
N ASP A 18 7.30 11.75 -3.97
CA ASP A 18 8.61 12.25 -4.38
C ASP A 18 9.44 11.12 -5.03
N SER A 19 10.68 11.42 -5.42
CA SER A 19 11.56 10.44 -6.07
C SER A 19 12.01 9.29 -5.15
N THR A 20 11.60 9.28 -3.89
CA THR A 20 11.90 8.26 -2.88
C THR A 20 10.66 7.53 -2.39
N SER A 21 9.48 7.88 -2.92
CA SER A 21 8.23 7.17 -2.62
C SER A 21 8.26 5.78 -3.23
N ASP A 22 8.48 4.77 -2.40
CA ASP A 22 8.58 3.38 -2.86
C ASP A 22 7.22 2.74 -3.21
N CYS A 23 6.12 3.25 -2.65
CA CYS A 23 4.76 2.86 -3.02
C CYS A 23 3.78 4.03 -2.92
N VAL A 24 2.72 3.95 -3.72
CA VAL A 24 1.68 4.98 -3.81
C VAL A 24 0.29 4.38 -3.67
N TYR A 25 -0.66 5.17 -3.14
CA TYR A 25 -2.09 4.85 -3.12
C TYR A 25 -2.90 5.99 -3.73
N THR A 26 -4.06 5.66 -4.31
CA THR A 26 -5.00 6.65 -4.86
C THR A 26 -6.15 6.92 -3.90
N THR A 27 -6.63 8.17 -3.88
CA THR A 27 -7.86 8.59 -3.19
C THR A 27 -8.92 8.99 -4.22
N ASP A 28 -10.19 8.97 -3.83
CA ASP A 28 -11.31 9.47 -4.63
C ASP A 28 -11.74 10.91 -4.24
N GLY A 29 -11.09 11.49 -3.24
CA GLY A 29 -11.20 12.89 -2.86
C GLY A 29 -12.25 13.19 -1.78
N ASP A 30 -12.82 12.17 -1.14
CA ASP A 30 -13.70 12.35 0.02
C ASP A 30 -13.17 11.69 1.31
N SER A 31 -14.01 11.65 2.36
CA SER A 31 -13.62 11.23 3.71
C SER A 31 -14.49 10.11 4.29
N TYR A 32 -15.26 9.42 3.45
CA TYR A 32 -16.03 8.25 3.85
C TYR A 32 -15.62 7.03 3.02
N TRP A 33 -16.06 5.85 3.47
CA TRP A 33 -15.83 4.61 2.74
C TRP A 33 -17.18 3.99 2.38
N SER A 34 -17.50 3.89 1.09
CA SER A 34 -18.74 3.30 0.59
C SER A 34 -18.59 1.84 0.21
N VAL A 35 -19.75 1.18 0.09
CA VAL A 35 -19.80 -0.17 -0.47
C VAL A 35 -19.35 -0.12 -1.93
N SER A 36 -18.39 -0.99 -2.30
CA SER A 36 -17.77 -1.10 -3.63
C SER A 36 -16.64 -0.11 -3.93
N GLU A 37 -16.20 0.67 -2.95
CA GLU A 37 -14.93 1.40 -3.09
C GLU A 37 -13.73 0.46 -2.95
N GLU A 38 -12.63 0.85 -3.60
CA GLU A 38 -11.40 0.08 -3.70
C GLU A 38 -10.21 0.98 -3.39
N ILE A 39 -9.21 0.42 -2.71
CA ILE A 39 -7.88 1.04 -2.60
C ILE A 39 -6.99 0.37 -3.64
N THR A 40 -6.43 1.16 -4.53
CA THR A 40 -5.33 0.72 -5.39
C THR A 40 -4.01 1.14 -4.76
N ILE A 41 -3.12 0.18 -4.56
CA ILE A 41 -1.74 0.40 -4.14
C ILE A 41 -0.84 -0.06 -5.29
N SER A 42 0.12 0.76 -5.64
CA SER A 42 1.11 0.49 -6.69
C SER A 42 2.51 0.77 -6.17
N GLU A 43 3.51 0.18 -6.81
CA GLU A 43 4.89 0.59 -6.62
C GLU A 43 5.10 2.04 -7.09
N GLY A 44 6.07 2.71 -6.47
CA GLY A 44 6.44 4.07 -6.80
C GLY A 44 7.75 4.13 -7.59
N ALA A 45 8.73 4.83 -7.03
CA ALA A 45 10.04 5.06 -7.64
C ALA A 45 10.94 3.81 -7.68
N THR A 46 10.67 2.86 -6.78
CA THR A 46 11.46 1.62 -6.63
C THR A 46 10.62 0.44 -7.08
N ASP A 47 11.22 -0.44 -7.87
CA ASP A 47 10.70 -1.76 -8.17
C ASP A 47 10.95 -2.64 -6.93
N LEU A 48 9.95 -2.74 -6.06
CA LEU A 48 10.03 -3.47 -4.79
C LEU A 48 9.91 -4.98 -5.02
N CYS A 49 9.20 -5.36 -6.06
CA CYS A 49 8.86 -6.71 -6.46
C CYS A 49 9.40 -7.01 -7.86
N ASP A 50 10.72 -6.94 -8.00
CA ASP A 50 11.43 -7.07 -9.28
C ASP A 50 11.34 -8.47 -9.93
N GLY A 51 10.77 -9.45 -9.22
CA GLY A 51 10.60 -10.83 -9.67
C GLY A 51 11.90 -11.65 -9.74
N SER A 52 13.04 -11.11 -9.28
CA SER A 52 14.35 -11.75 -9.38
C SER A 52 14.43 -13.12 -8.68
N TYR A 53 13.56 -13.36 -7.69
CA TYR A 53 13.50 -14.62 -6.93
C TYR A 53 12.27 -15.48 -7.25
N GLY A 54 11.64 -15.28 -8.42
CA GLY A 54 10.45 -16.01 -8.85
C GLY A 54 9.13 -15.34 -8.46
N GLY A 55 9.20 -14.21 -7.77
CA GLY A 55 8.08 -13.41 -7.29
C GLY A 55 8.45 -12.71 -5.99
N CYS A 56 7.46 -12.09 -5.34
CA CYS A 56 7.59 -11.47 -4.03
C CYS A 56 6.34 -11.69 -3.18
N GLU A 57 6.51 -11.78 -1.86
CA GLU A 57 5.42 -11.70 -0.89
C GLU A 57 5.15 -10.26 -0.50
N VAL A 58 3.88 -9.86 -0.49
CA VAL A 58 3.42 -8.52 -0.17
C VAL A 58 2.38 -8.56 0.96
N ASP A 59 2.72 -7.94 2.09
CA ASP A 59 1.81 -7.71 3.19
C ASP A 59 1.38 -6.24 3.25
N VAL A 60 0.07 -6.00 3.19
CA VAL A 60 -0.56 -4.69 3.32
C VAL A 60 -1.40 -4.65 4.57
N ILE A 61 -1.15 -3.65 5.43
CA ILE A 61 -2.01 -3.33 6.57
C ILE A 61 -2.73 -2.03 6.24
N ILE A 62 -4.06 -2.04 6.30
CA ILE A 62 -4.89 -0.87 6.07
C ILE A 62 -5.24 -0.27 7.43
N ILE A 63 -4.82 0.98 7.62
CA ILE A 63 -5.06 1.76 8.83
C ILE A 63 -5.98 2.92 8.45
N LYS A 64 -7.15 2.99 9.09
CA LYS A 64 -7.99 4.19 9.06
C LYS A 64 -7.36 5.22 9.98
N ILE A 65 -6.93 6.35 9.40
CA ILE A 65 -6.41 7.48 10.17
C ILE A 65 -7.57 8.14 10.91
N GLY A 66 -7.41 8.34 12.21
CA GLY A 66 -8.40 9.01 13.04
C GLY A 66 -8.50 10.50 12.71
N ILE A 67 -9.71 11.06 12.80
CA ILE A 67 -9.94 12.50 12.60
C ILE A 67 -10.24 13.16 13.95
N GLY A 68 -9.58 14.28 14.25
CA GLY A 68 -9.77 15.02 15.49
C GLY A 68 -9.20 14.31 16.70
N ASN A 69 -10.08 13.73 17.53
CA ASN A 69 -9.71 12.98 18.75
C ASN A 69 -9.96 11.47 18.60
N GLU A 70 -10.23 10.98 17.39
CA GLU A 70 -10.32 9.55 17.13
C GLU A 70 -8.91 8.96 16.98
N ASP A 71 -8.68 7.77 17.55
CA ASP A 71 -7.44 7.02 17.37
C ASP A 71 -7.40 6.36 15.99
N ASP A 72 -6.19 6.18 15.47
CA ASP A 72 -5.94 5.35 14.29
C ASP A 72 -6.36 3.91 14.54
N LYS A 73 -6.96 3.27 13.54
CA LYS A 73 -7.48 1.91 13.67
C LYS A 73 -7.07 1.04 12.50
N VAL A 74 -6.48 -0.13 12.79
CA VAL A 74 -6.32 -1.18 11.79
C VAL A 74 -7.70 -1.69 11.38
N VAL A 75 -8.00 -1.59 10.09
CA VAL A 75 -9.29 -2.03 9.52
C VAL A 75 -9.17 -3.29 8.67
N GLY A 76 -7.95 -3.67 8.28
CA GLY A 76 -7.71 -4.92 7.57
C GLY A 76 -6.23 -5.17 7.33
N SER A 77 -5.95 -6.42 6.95
CA SER A 77 -4.65 -6.84 6.43
C SER A 77 -4.87 -7.72 5.20
N VAL A 78 -4.07 -7.51 4.17
CA VAL A 78 -4.05 -8.29 2.95
C VAL A 78 -2.65 -8.87 2.79
N ASN A 79 -2.56 -10.18 2.61
CA ASN A 79 -1.33 -10.84 2.18
C ASN A 79 -1.56 -11.30 0.74
N ALA A 80 -0.59 -11.05 -0.11
CA ALA A 80 -0.60 -11.42 -1.50
C ALA A 80 0.80 -11.88 -1.93
N TYR A 81 0.86 -12.69 -2.98
CA TYR A 81 2.12 -13.05 -3.63
C TYR A 81 2.05 -12.59 -5.08
N ALA A 82 3.04 -11.82 -5.53
CA ALA A 82 3.17 -11.42 -6.92
C ALA A 82 4.18 -12.35 -7.61
N ASP A 83 3.69 -13.23 -8.47
CA ASP A 83 4.53 -14.14 -9.25
C ASP A 83 5.34 -13.40 -10.30
N ALA A 84 6.61 -13.79 -10.49
CA ALA A 84 7.38 -13.39 -11.65
C ALA A 84 6.87 -14.16 -12.89
N TYR A 85 6.44 -13.46 -13.93
CA TYR A 85 6.09 -14.09 -15.20
C TYR A 85 7.38 -14.56 -15.91
N TYR A 86 7.44 -15.86 -16.25
CA TYR A 86 8.53 -16.51 -17.01
C TYR A 86 8.63 -16.02 -18.46
#